data_AF-A0A843S0H6-F1
#
_entry.id   AF-A0A843S0H6-F1
#
_cell.length_a   1.000
_cell.length_b   1.000
_cell.length_c   1.000
_cell.angle_alpha   90.00
_cell.angle_beta   90.00
_cell.angle_gamma   90.00
#
_symmetry.space_group_name_H-M   'P 1'
#
loop_
_entity.id
_entity.type
_entity.pdbx_description
1 polymer ?
#
loop_
_entity_poly.entity_id
_entity_poly.type
_entity_poly.pdbx_seq_one_letter_code
_entity_poly.pdbx_strand_id
1 'polypeptide(L)' 'MLQRLMVSMVVAAACVVVAAERNGGLPRQSAERDGDPNILLIHTDDLGYGDLSVYGQRRFETPNIDRLAKEGTRFTQ' A
#
# COMPACT_ATOMS: atom_id res chain seq x y z
N MET A 1 29.61 19.47 -36.56
CA MET A 1 29.70 17.99 -36.63
C MET A 1 29.89 17.35 -35.26
N LEU A 2 30.80 17.84 -34.40
CA LEU A 2 31.06 17.27 -33.07
C LEU A 2 29.87 17.33 -32.08
N GLN A 3 29.05 18.39 -32.11
CA GLN A 3 27.93 18.56 -31.17
C GLN A 3 26.76 17.59 -31.41
N ARG A 4 26.56 17.11 -32.64
CA ARG A 4 25.57 16.05 -32.97
C ARG A 4 26.06 14.66 -32.56
N LEU A 5 27.37 14.44 -32.54
CA LEU A 5 27.99 13.19 -32.11
C LEU A 5 27.92 13.03 -30.58
N MET A 6 28.11 14.13 -29.83
CA MET A 6 28.04 14.11 -28.35
C MET A 6 26.62 13.89 -27.81
N VAL A 7 25.59 14.46 -28.45
CA VAL A 7 24.18 14.25 -28.05
C VAL A 7 23.76 12.79 -28.28
N SER A 8 24.24 12.15 -29.35
CA SER A 8 24.00 10.71 -29.61
C SER A 8 24.65 9.82 -28.55
N MET A 9 25.84 10.19 -28.08
CA MET A 9 26.58 9.43 -27.06
C MET A 9 25.94 9.55 -25.66
N VAL A 10 25.39 10.72 -25.32
CA VAL A 10 24.65 10.95 -24.06
C VAL A 10 23.27 10.28 -24.08
N VAL A 11 22.56 10.30 -25.21
CA VAL A 11 21.26 9.61 -25.36
C VAL A 11 21.43 8.08 -25.36
N ALA A 12 22.48 7.56 -26.00
CA ALA A 12 22.80 6.13 -25.95
C ALA A 12 23.20 5.67 -24.53
N ALA A 13 23.96 6.48 -23.79
CA ALA A 13 24.28 6.21 -22.39
C ALA A 13 23.03 6.26 -21.48
N ALA A 14 22.10 7.20 -21.73
CA ALA A 14 20.82 7.25 -21.03
C ALA A 14 19.93 6.03 -21.32
N CYS A 15 19.92 5.51 -22.55
CA CYS A 15 19.19 4.29 -22.91
C CYS A 15 19.75 3.03 -22.22
N VAL A 16 21.05 2.96 -21.95
CA VAL A 16 21.66 1.84 -21.22
C VAL A 16 21.30 1.88 -19.73
N VAL A 17 21.20 3.06 -19.13
CA VAL A 17 20.79 3.21 -17.72
C VAL A 17 19.29 2.90 -17.54
N VAL A 18 18.43 3.25 -18.51
CA VAL A 18 16.99 2.96 -18.43
C VAL A 18 16.65 1.48 -18.71
N ALA A 19 17.47 0.76 -19.49
CA ALA A 19 17.24 -0.65 -19.79
C ALA A 19 17.70 -1.61 -18.67
N ALA A 20 18.64 -1.18 -17.83
CA ALA A 20 19.23 -2.04 -16.78
C ALA A 20 18.32 -2.25 -15.55
N GLU A 21 17.24 -1.47 -15.38
CA GLU A 21 16.35 -1.60 -14.20
C GLU A 21 15.07 -2.40 -14.45
N ARG A 22 14.91 -3.06 -15.61
CA ARG A 22 13.62 -3.68 -15.97
C ARG A 22 13.56 -5.20 -15.96
N ASN A 23 14.56 -5.92 -15.46
CA ASN A 23 14.46 -7.37 -15.28
C ASN A 23 15.16 -7.85 -14.01
N GLY A 24 14.61 -7.41 -12.89
CA GLY A 24 14.73 -8.09 -11.62
C GLY A 24 13.41 -7.92 -10.94
N GLY A 25 12.40 -8.69 -11.36
CA GLY A 25 11.27 -8.94 -10.46
C GLY A 25 11.88 -9.54 -9.21
N LEU A 26 12.12 -8.69 -8.19
CA LEU A 26 12.58 -9.15 -6.90
C LEU A 26 11.61 -10.28 -6.53
N PRO A 27 12.10 -11.50 -6.26
CA PRO A 27 11.22 -12.46 -5.60
C PRO A 27 10.71 -11.71 -4.37
N ARG A 28 9.38 -11.57 -4.28
CA ARG A 28 8.77 -11.09 -3.05
C ARG A 28 9.11 -12.17 -2.04
N GLN A 29 10.24 -12.00 -1.37
CA GLN A 29 10.64 -12.86 -0.28
C GLN A 29 9.76 -12.44 0.89
N SER A 30 8.48 -12.77 0.82
CA SER A 30 7.75 -13.12 2.03
C SER A 30 8.41 -14.41 2.47
N ALA A 31 9.48 -14.29 3.25
CA ALA A 31 9.82 -15.36 4.17
C ALA A 31 8.61 -15.47 5.08
N GLU A 32 7.62 -16.30 4.71
CA GLU A 32 6.66 -16.82 5.66
C GLU A 32 7.48 -17.64 6.65
N ARG A 33 8.00 -16.94 7.66
CA ARG A 33 8.52 -17.62 8.84
C ARG A 33 7.29 -18.14 9.57
N ASP A 34 7.28 -19.43 9.85
CA ASP A 34 6.27 -20.01 10.73
C ASP A 34 6.20 -19.17 12.01
N GLY A 35 5.05 -18.51 12.22
CA GLY A 35 4.80 -17.64 13.36
C GLY A 35 4.72 -16.13 13.08
N ASP A 36 5.02 -15.66 11.87
CA ASP A 36 4.77 -14.24 11.53
C ASP A 36 3.25 -13.99 11.44
N PRO A 37 2.73 -12.88 12.03
CA PRO A 37 1.30 -12.60 11.99
C PRO A 37 0.86 -12.16 10.59
N ASN A 38 -0.32 -12.64 10.18
CA ASN A 38 -0.97 -12.14 8.97
C ASN A 38 -1.59 -10.77 9.25
N ILE A 39 -1.30 -9.77 8.41
CA ILE A 39 -1.83 -8.41 8.55
C ILE A 39 -2.86 -8.15 7.44
N LEU A 40 -4.10 -7.87 7.83
CA LEU A 40 -5.17 -7.43 6.94
C LEU A 40 -5.50 -5.96 7.22
N LEU A 41 -5.27 -5.08 6.25
CA LEU A 41 -5.66 -3.67 6.30
C LEU A 41 -6.96 -3.47 5.54
N ILE A 42 -8.02 -3.06 6.26
CA ILE A 42 -9.28 -2.63 5.67
C ILE A 42 -9.30 -1.11 5.72
N HIS A 43 -9.36 -0.47 4.55
CA HIS A 43 -9.44 0.97 4.43
C HIS A 43 -10.79 1.35 3.79
N THR A 44 -11.41 2.39 4.31
CA THR A 44 -12.72 2.88 3.87
C THR A 44 -12.56 4.31 3.38
N ASP A 45 -13.17 4.61 2.24
CA ASP A 45 -13.25 5.97 1.71
C ASP A 45 -14.36 6.75 2.43
N ASP A 46 -14.07 8.00 2.79
CA ASP A 46 -15.01 8.96 3.40
C ASP A 46 -15.84 8.48 4.63
N LEU A 47 -15.39 7.46 5.35
CA LEU A 47 -16.06 7.01 6.58
C LEU A 47 -15.79 7.98 7.74
N GLY A 48 -16.85 8.65 8.20
CA GLY A 48 -16.81 9.58 9.32
C GLY A 48 -16.93 8.91 10.69
N TYR A 49 -16.52 9.62 11.75
CA TYR A 49 -16.60 9.13 13.13
C TYR A 49 -18.05 8.77 13.54
N GLY A 50 -19.04 9.50 13.02
CA GLY A 50 -20.46 9.27 13.33
C GLY A 50 -21.12 8.14 12.54
N ASP A 51 -20.40 7.42 11.67
CA ASP A 51 -21.03 6.46 10.75
C ASP A 51 -21.13 5.04 11.31
N LEU A 52 -20.37 4.71 12.35
CA LEU A 52 -20.34 3.37 12.93
C LEU A 52 -21.16 3.29 14.22
N SER A 53 -21.87 2.18 14.43
CA SER A 53 -22.70 1.96 15.62
C SER A 53 -21.89 2.00 16.93
N VAL A 54 -20.63 1.53 16.91
CA VAL A 54 -19.71 1.71 18.05
C VAL A 54 -19.49 3.15 18.51
N TYR A 55 -19.69 4.13 17.62
CA TYR A 55 -19.56 5.55 17.94
C TYR A 55 -20.92 6.23 18.21
N GLY A 56 -21.99 5.46 18.33
CA GLY A 56 -23.31 5.93 18.78
C GLY A 56 -24.33 6.17 17.68
N GLN A 57 -24.00 5.85 16.43
CA GLN A 57 -24.98 5.80 15.34
C GLN A 57 -26.07 4.74 15.62
N ARG A 58 -27.32 5.05 15.24
CA ARG A 58 -28.51 4.23 15.50
C ARG A 58 -29.37 3.90 14.27
N ARG A 59 -29.07 4.43 13.08
CA ARG A 59 -29.93 4.22 11.89
C ARG A 59 -29.70 2.85 11.22
N PHE A 60 -28.52 2.26 11.40
CA PHE A 60 -28.17 0.94 10.89
C PHE A 60 -27.13 0.28 11.78
N GLU A 61 -26.97 -1.03 11.61
CA GLU A 61 -26.05 -1.85 12.40
C GLU A 61 -24.74 -2.09 11.65
N THR A 62 -23.63 -2.13 12.37
CA THR A 62 -22.31 -2.50 11.81
C THR A 62 -21.70 -3.68 12.57
N PRO A 63 -22.38 -4.85 12.62
CA PRO A 63 -22.10 -5.91 13.60
C PRO A 63 -20.67 -6.48 13.52
N ASN A 64 -20.09 -6.53 12.31
CA ASN A 64 -18.70 -6.98 12.14
C ASN A 64 -17.69 -5.97 12.70
N ILE A 65 -17.94 -4.67 12.51
CA ILE A 65 -17.08 -3.61 13.04
C ILE A 65 -17.26 -3.50 14.56
N ASP A 66 -18.49 -3.65 15.04
CA ASP A 66 -18.80 -3.70 16.46
C ASP A 66 -18.07 -4.83 17.17
N ARG A 67 -18.03 -6.01 16.56
CA ARG A 67 -17.27 -7.16 17.07
C ARG A 67 -15.77 -6.88 17.10
N LEU A 68 -15.20 -6.35 16.02
CA LEU A 68 -13.77 -5.98 15.96
C LEU A 68 -13.40 -4.94 17.03
N ALA A 69 -14.25 -3.95 17.27
CA ALA A 69 -14.03 -2.94 18.29
C ALA A 69 -14.16 -3.48 19.73
N LYS A 70 -14.98 -4.50 19.94
CA LYS A 70 -15.16 -5.17 21.25
C LYS A 70 -14.04 -6.16 21.57
N GLU A 71 -13.61 -6.92 20.57
CA GLU A 71 -12.57 -7.96 20.72
C GLU A 71 -11.15 -7.39 20.59
N GLY A 72 -11.02 -6.23 19.92
CA GLY A 72 -9.76 -5.56 19.66
C GLY A 72 -9.59 -4.26 20.45
N THR A 73 -8.79 -3.37 19.90
CA THR A 73 -8.58 -2.01 20.42
C THR A 73 -9.28 -1.00 19.53
N ARG A 74 -10.10 -0.14 20.13
CA ARG A 74 -10.78 0.96 19.45
C ARG A 74 -10.10 2.28 19.78
N PHE A 75 -9.70 3.00 18.74
CA PHE A 75 -9.15 4.34 18.87
C PHE A 75 -10.28 5.36 18.81
N THR A 76 -10.20 6.39 19.65
CA THR A 76 -11.24 7.43 19.71
C THR A 76 -10.70 8.83 19.48
N GLN A 77 -9.39 9.03 19.30
CA GLN A 77 -8.68 10.27 18.97
C GLN A 77 -7.33 9.93 18.33
#